data_AF-A0A954N9G6-F1
#
_entry.id   AF-A0A954N9G6-F1
#
_cell.length_a   1.000
_cell.length_b   1.000
_cell.length_c   1.000
_cell.angle_alpha   90.00
_cell.angle_beta   90.00
_cell.angle_gamma   90.00
#
_symmetry.space_group_name_H-M   'P 1'
#
loop_
_entity.id
_entity.type
_entity.pdbx_description
1 polymer ?
#
loop_
_entity_poly.entity_id
_entity_poly.type
_entity_poly.pdbx_seq_one_letter_code
_entity_poly.pdbx_strand_id
1 'polypeptide(L)'
;MKWSEAFTFAGNSVPEQTDSERFGIEILEELSVGTYLKHQADCATSRDELVELLLMHPEIGEADDVLKLSPAAFIDFDNRHLVNAFPEPSGKSEGYVPDGWTSEYGDVTSRIPKTERFWIIGDKNYFEI
;
A
#
# COMPACT_ATOMS: atom_id res chain seq x y z
N MET A 1 -20.31 1.16 7.07
CA MET A 1 -18.85 1.37 6.95
C MET A 1 -18.58 2.86 6.82
N LYS A 2 -17.47 3.38 7.39
CA LYS A 2 -17.14 4.81 7.36
C LYS A 2 -17.15 5.43 5.96
N TRP A 3 -16.63 4.69 4.98
CA TRP A 3 -16.58 5.16 3.59
C TRP A 3 -17.98 5.28 2.96
N SER A 4 -18.87 4.30 3.19
CA SER A 4 -20.23 4.31 2.62
C SER A 4 -21.08 5.43 3.22
N GLU A 5 -20.90 5.71 4.51
CA GLU A 5 -21.53 6.84 5.21
C GLU A 5 -21.03 8.18 4.65
N ALA A 6 -19.72 8.34 4.47
CA ALA A 6 -19.13 9.53 3.87
C ALA A 6 -19.57 9.74 2.41
N PHE A 7 -19.70 8.67 1.63
CA PHE A 7 -20.17 8.72 0.24
C PHE A 7 -21.63 9.16 0.16
N THR A 8 -22.48 8.60 1.02
CA THR A 8 -23.91 8.97 1.13
C THR A 8 -24.07 10.41 1.60
N PHE A 9 -23.31 10.81 2.62
CA PHE A 9 -23.32 12.19 3.13
C PHE A 9 -22.93 13.20 2.05
N ALA A 10 -22.01 12.84 1.16
CA ALA A 10 -21.63 13.66 0.01
C ALA A 10 -22.68 13.67 -1.13
N GLY A 11 -23.85 13.04 -0.94
CA GLY A 11 -24.95 13.04 -1.91
C GLY A 11 -24.81 12.01 -3.04
N ASN A 12 -23.86 11.08 -2.93
CA ASN A 12 -23.65 10.03 -3.93
C ASN A 12 -24.42 8.76 -3.55
N SER A 13 -24.89 8.02 -4.56
CA SER A 13 -25.38 6.65 -4.35
C SER A 13 -24.21 5.71 -4.08
N VAL A 14 -24.32 4.90 -3.04
CA VAL A 14 -23.34 3.86 -2.74
C VAL A 14 -23.52 2.70 -3.73
N PRO A 15 -22.49 2.31 -4.50
CA PRO A 15 -22.59 1.14 -5.38
C PRO A 15 -22.82 -0.12 -4.55
N GLU A 16 -23.57 -1.08 -5.11
CA GLU A 16 -23.71 -2.42 -4.52
C GLU A 16 -22.31 -3.05 -4.46
N GLN A 17 -21.85 -3.36 -3.25
CA GLN A 17 -20.57 -4.01 -3.03
C GLN A 17 -20.81 -5.42 -2.52
N THR A 18 -20.20 -6.38 -3.19
CA THR A 18 -20.02 -7.72 -2.61
C THR A 18 -18.58 -7.82 -2.14
N ASP A 19 -18.38 -8.37 -0.95
CA ASP A 19 -17.06 -8.68 -0.40
C ASP A 19 -16.43 -9.91 -1.06
N SER A 20 -17.12 -10.53 -2.03
CA SER A 20 -16.67 -11.73 -2.73
C SER A 20 -15.34 -11.55 -3.45
N GLU A 21 -15.12 -10.37 -4.06
CA GLU A 21 -13.84 -9.99 -4.69
C GLU A 21 -12.71 -9.79 -3.67
N ARG A 22 -13.07 -9.62 -2.39
CA ARG A 22 -12.15 -9.48 -1.25
C ARG A 22 -12.12 -10.73 -0.39
N PHE A 23 -12.54 -11.88 -0.93
CA PHE A 23 -12.54 -13.15 -0.23
C PHE A 23 -13.40 -13.15 1.06
N GLY A 24 -14.47 -12.36 1.07
CA GLY A 24 -15.30 -12.17 2.26
C GLY A 24 -14.69 -11.25 3.32
N ILE A 25 -13.62 -10.52 2.99
CA ILE A 25 -12.96 -9.56 3.89
C ILE A 25 -13.56 -8.18 3.65
N GLU A 26 -14.49 -7.78 4.53
CA GLU A 26 -15.07 -6.45 4.52
C GLU A 26 -14.05 -5.39 4.98
N ILE A 27 -13.34 -5.67 6.08
CA ILE A 27 -12.35 -4.79 6.71
C ILE A 27 -11.03 -5.56 6.86
N LEU A 28 -9.94 -4.97 6.35
CA LEU A 28 -8.59 -5.49 6.54
C LEU A 28 -8.01 -4.93 7.85
N GLU A 29 -7.84 -5.79 8.85
CA GLU A 29 -7.38 -5.46 10.20
C GLU A 29 -6.66 -6.68 10.81
N GLU A 30 -6.26 -6.60 12.08
CA GLU A 30 -5.48 -7.62 12.78
C GLU A 30 -6.17 -9.01 12.78
N LEU A 31 -7.50 -9.04 12.83
CA LEU A 31 -8.27 -10.30 12.84
C LEU A 31 -8.39 -10.93 11.44
N SER A 32 -8.31 -10.13 10.37
CA SER A 32 -8.51 -10.58 8.99
C SER A 32 -7.21 -10.68 8.18
N VAL A 33 -6.11 -10.08 8.64
CA VAL A 33 -4.81 -10.08 7.94
C VAL A 33 -4.30 -11.49 7.64
N GLY A 34 -4.50 -12.44 8.55
CA GLY A 34 -4.08 -13.83 8.32
C GLY A 34 -4.82 -14.50 7.15
N THR A 35 -6.08 -14.14 6.91
CA THR A 35 -6.85 -14.62 5.75
C THR A 35 -6.43 -13.87 4.50
N TYR A 36 -6.27 -12.55 4.59
CA TYR A 36 -5.80 -11.72 3.49
C TYR A 36 -4.45 -12.20 2.93
N LEU A 37 -3.46 -12.41 3.79
CA LEU A 37 -2.12 -12.84 3.38
C LEU A 37 -2.12 -14.23 2.73
N LYS A 38 -3.02 -15.13 3.13
CA LYS A 38 -3.18 -16.44 2.47
C LYS A 38 -3.68 -16.29 1.03
N HIS A 39 -4.60 -15.36 0.79
CA HIS A 39 -5.14 -15.12 -0.54
C HIS A 39 -4.21 -14.28 -1.42
N GLN A 40 -3.32 -13.49 -0.82
CA GLN A 40 -2.32 -12.68 -1.52
C GLN A 40 -0.96 -13.38 -1.66
N ALA A 41 -0.86 -14.65 -1.27
CA ALA A 41 0.41 -15.37 -1.27
C ALA A 41 1.09 -15.37 -2.66
N ASP A 42 0.31 -15.49 -3.73
CA ASP A 42 0.81 -15.48 -5.11
C ASP A 42 1.25 -14.09 -5.60
N CYS A 43 0.82 -13.03 -4.90
CA CYS A 43 1.21 -11.64 -5.17
C CYS A 43 2.37 -11.18 -4.27
N ALA A 44 2.76 -11.98 -3.28
CA ALA A 44 3.86 -11.66 -2.38
C ALA A 44 5.17 -11.70 -3.16
N THR A 45 6.03 -10.71 -2.95
CA THR A 45 7.33 -10.63 -3.58
C THR A 45 8.42 -10.41 -2.54
N SER A 46 9.57 -11.00 -2.80
CA SER A 46 10.80 -10.83 -2.02
C SER A 46 11.59 -9.61 -2.48
N ARG A 47 12.48 -9.14 -1.61
CA ARG A 47 13.45 -8.09 -1.96
C ARG A 47 14.30 -8.49 -3.18
N ASP A 48 14.70 -9.74 -3.31
CA ASP A 48 15.55 -10.19 -4.42
C ASP A 48 14.79 -10.21 -5.75
N GLU A 49 13.53 -10.64 -5.77
CA GLU A 49 12.68 -10.55 -6.97
C GLU A 49 12.46 -9.10 -7.42
N LEU A 50 12.28 -8.17 -6.46
CA LEU A 50 12.17 -6.74 -6.75
C LEU A 50 13.49 -6.16 -7.29
N VAL A 51 14.63 -6.62 -6.78
CA VAL A 51 15.97 -6.27 -7.33
C VAL A 51 16.09 -6.77 -8.77
N GLU A 52 15.72 -8.03 -9.04
CA GLU A 52 15.76 -8.60 -10.39
C GLU A 52 14.86 -7.81 -11.34
N LEU A 53 13.63 -7.51 -10.93
CA LEU A 53 12.68 -6.71 -11.72
C LEU A 53 13.24 -5.33 -12.04
N LEU A 54 13.82 -4.64 -11.05
CA LEU A 54 14.46 -3.34 -11.24
C LEU A 54 15.63 -3.39 -12.23
N LEU A 55 16.44 -4.46 -12.19
CA LEU A 55 17.60 -4.62 -13.08
C LEU A 55 17.22 -5.06 -14.50
N MET A 56 16.12 -5.79 -14.67
CA MET A 56 15.61 -6.20 -15.99
C MET A 56 15.03 -5.03 -16.80
N HIS A 57 14.62 -3.96 -16.10
CA HIS A 57 14.01 -2.78 -16.68
C HIS A 57 14.88 -1.55 -16.42
N PRO A 58 16.02 -1.38 -17.14
CA PRO A 58 16.93 -0.27 -16.93
C PRO A 58 16.28 1.10 -17.13
N GLU A 59 15.17 1.17 -17.88
CA GLU A 59 14.30 2.34 -18.03
C GLU A 59 13.65 2.78 -16.71
N ILE A 60 13.50 1.89 -15.72
CA ILE A 60 13.02 2.22 -14.37
C ILE A 60 13.99 3.18 -13.65
N GLY A 61 15.20 3.40 -14.17
CA GLY A 61 16.09 4.49 -13.75
C GLY A 61 15.76 5.87 -14.32
N GLU A 62 14.76 6.02 -15.20
CA GLU A 62 14.22 7.31 -15.64
C GLU A 62 13.03 7.73 -14.76
N ALA A 63 12.90 9.04 -14.51
CA ALA A 63 12.05 9.60 -13.45
C ALA A 63 10.58 9.12 -13.44
N ASP A 64 10.00 8.84 -14.61
CA ASP A 64 8.60 8.41 -14.72
C ASP A 64 8.39 6.92 -14.44
N ASP A 65 9.41 6.07 -14.67
CA ASP A 65 9.30 4.62 -14.49
C ASP A 65 9.69 4.17 -13.08
N VAL A 66 10.50 4.95 -12.36
CA VAL A 66 10.76 4.77 -10.90
C VAL A 66 9.45 4.62 -10.12
N LEU A 67 8.43 5.42 -10.46
CA LEU A 67 7.14 5.44 -9.79
C LEU A 67 6.40 4.10 -9.85
N LYS A 68 6.68 3.24 -10.83
CA LYS A 68 6.03 1.93 -10.98
C LYS A 68 6.42 0.95 -9.88
N LEU A 69 7.61 1.12 -9.30
CA LEU A 69 8.11 0.27 -8.21
C LEU A 69 8.14 1.01 -6.86
N SER A 70 7.81 2.30 -6.82
CA SER A 70 7.76 3.06 -5.57
C SER A 70 6.74 2.46 -4.58
N PRO A 71 7.16 2.16 -3.34
CA PRO A 71 6.27 1.68 -2.30
C PRO A 71 5.09 2.64 -2.07
N ALA A 72 3.88 2.13 -2.26
CA ALA A 72 2.67 2.96 -2.20
C ALA A 72 2.07 3.09 -0.79
N ALA A 73 2.18 2.05 0.03
CA ALA A 73 1.63 2.03 1.38
C ALA A 73 2.46 1.14 2.31
N PHE A 74 2.46 1.49 3.60
CA PHE A 74 2.97 0.65 4.68
C PHE A 74 1.88 0.45 5.72
N ILE A 75 1.59 -0.81 6.02
CA ILE A 75 0.53 -1.21 6.94
C ILE A 75 1.18 -1.91 8.13
N ASP A 76 1.08 -1.31 9.31
CA ASP A 76 1.53 -1.85 10.58
C ASP A 76 0.32 -2.37 11.36
N PHE A 77 0.07 -3.68 11.26
CA PHE A 77 -1.02 -4.33 11.96
C PHE A 77 -0.80 -4.37 13.48
N ASP A 78 0.44 -4.42 13.96
CA ASP A 78 0.75 -4.49 15.38
C ASP A 78 0.44 -3.17 16.09
N ASN A 79 0.76 -2.05 15.43
CA ASN A 79 0.53 -0.71 15.96
C ASN A 79 -0.73 -0.03 15.39
N ARG A 80 -1.50 -0.71 14.55
CA ARG A 80 -2.74 -0.20 13.91
C ARG A 80 -2.51 1.11 13.18
N HIS A 81 -1.49 1.13 12.33
CA HIS A 81 -1.04 2.34 11.65
C HIS A 81 -0.88 2.12 10.14
N LEU A 82 -1.40 3.07 9.35
CA LEU A 82 -1.25 3.10 7.89
C LEU A 82 -0.46 4.35 7.47
N VAL A 83 0.62 4.15 6.73
CA VAL A 83 1.29 5.24 5.99
C VAL A 83 0.94 5.09 4.52
N ASN A 84 0.45 6.15 3.90
CA ASN A 84 0.13 6.17 2.47
C ASN A 84 0.99 7.20 1.74
N ALA A 85 1.65 6.80 0.65
CA ALA A 85 2.48 7.68 -0.18
C ALA A 85 1.67 8.43 -1.26
N PHE A 86 0.41 8.04 -1.50
CA PHE A 86 -0.44 8.61 -2.54
C PHE A 86 -1.79 9.03 -1.93
N PRO A 87 -1.94 10.28 -1.49
CA PRO A 87 -3.17 10.76 -0.93
C PRO A 87 -4.19 10.91 -2.06
N GLU A 88 -5.41 10.43 -1.85
CA GLU A 88 -6.46 10.73 -2.82
C GLU A 88 -6.68 12.25 -2.88
N PRO A 89 -6.98 12.84 -4.06
CA PRO A 89 -7.18 14.28 -4.23
C PRO A 89 -8.23 14.91 -3.29
N SER A 90 -9.09 14.08 -2.68
CA SER A 90 -10.11 14.51 -1.73
C SER A 90 -9.65 14.50 -0.26
N GLY A 91 -8.45 14.00 0.05
CA GLY A 91 -7.87 13.96 1.40
C GLY A 91 -8.58 13.03 2.38
N LYS A 92 -9.24 11.96 1.89
CA LYS A 92 -10.15 11.14 2.72
C LYS A 92 -9.72 9.70 2.99
N SER A 93 -8.70 9.16 2.32
CA SER A 93 -8.31 7.75 2.51
C SER A 93 -7.89 7.45 3.95
N GLU A 94 -7.25 8.42 4.61
CA GLU A 94 -6.90 8.39 6.04
C GLU A 94 -8.10 8.25 6.98
N GLY A 95 -9.28 8.77 6.57
CA GLY A 95 -10.52 8.64 7.34
C GLY A 95 -11.18 7.26 7.25
N TYR A 96 -10.66 6.37 6.41
CA TYR A 96 -11.26 5.05 6.12
C TYR A 96 -10.44 3.88 6.64
N VAL A 97 -9.55 4.11 7.59
CA VAL A 97 -8.89 3.02 8.33
C VAL A 97 -9.85 2.32 9.31
N PRO A 98 -9.54 1.06 9.72
CA PRO A 98 -10.34 0.33 10.70
C PRO A 98 -10.50 1.08 12.03
N ASP A 99 -11.43 0.62 12.87
CA ASP A 99 -11.66 1.27 14.17
C ASP A 99 -10.45 1.14 15.10
N GLY A 100 -10.07 2.26 15.72
CA GLY A 100 -8.88 2.33 16.57
C GLY A 100 -7.56 2.42 15.82
N TRP A 101 -7.58 2.47 14.47
CA TRP A 101 -6.39 2.70 13.66
C TRP A 101 -6.10 4.18 13.47
N THR A 102 -4.82 4.47 13.22
CA THR A 102 -4.34 5.80 12.82
C THR A 102 -3.78 5.73 11.41
N SER A 103 -3.72 6.86 10.73
CA SER A 103 -3.10 6.96 9.41
C SER A 103 -2.42 8.30 9.19
N GLU A 104 -1.39 8.29 8.36
CA GLU A 104 -0.73 9.50 7.88
C GLU A 104 -0.39 9.40 6.39
N TYR A 105 -0.44 10.55 5.72
CA TYR A 105 0.25 10.73 4.46
C TYR A 105 1.74 10.94 4.72
N GLY A 106 2.61 10.18 4.05
CA GLY A 106 4.04 10.31 4.28
C GLY A 106 4.91 9.41 3.42
N ASP A 107 6.21 9.55 3.63
CA ASP A 107 7.23 8.77 2.93
C ASP A 107 7.29 7.32 3.46
N VAL A 108 6.73 6.40 2.68
CA VAL A 108 6.75 4.96 2.93
C VAL A 108 8.17 4.39 2.89
N THR A 109 9.05 4.94 2.04
CA THR A 109 10.42 4.40 1.85
C THR A 109 11.25 4.53 3.13
N SER A 110 11.00 5.57 3.93
CA SER A 110 11.62 5.77 5.25
C SER A 110 11.29 4.66 6.26
N ARG A 111 10.14 4.00 6.12
CA ARG A 111 9.65 2.93 7.01
C ARG A 111 10.25 1.57 6.68
N ILE A 112 10.79 1.39 5.47
CA ILE A 112 11.34 0.11 5.03
C ILE A 112 12.75 -0.09 5.60
N PRO A 113 13.02 -1.21 6.30
CA PRO A 113 14.35 -1.55 6.81
C PRO A 113 15.41 -1.48 5.71
N LYS A 114 16.61 -0.98 6.03
CA LYS A 114 17.68 -0.81 5.03
C LYS A 114 18.01 -2.09 4.25
N THR A 115 17.88 -3.26 4.88
CA THR A 115 18.12 -4.57 4.28
C THR A 115 17.07 -4.95 3.23
N GLU A 116 15.85 -4.40 3.33
CA GLU A 116 14.72 -4.69 2.45
C GLU A 116 14.57 -3.66 1.31
N ARG A 117 15.43 -2.63 1.27
CA ARG A 117 15.40 -1.59 0.23
C ARG A 117 15.97 -2.14 -1.07
N PHE A 118 15.11 -2.75 -1.89
CA PHE A 118 15.50 -3.34 -3.18
C PHE A 118 16.09 -2.33 -4.17
N TRP A 119 15.74 -1.05 -4.05
CA TRP A 119 16.24 0.03 -4.90
C TRP A 119 17.64 0.54 -4.52
N ILE A 120 18.25 0.00 -3.46
CA ILE A 120 19.64 0.29 -3.08
C ILE A 120 20.48 -0.95 -3.36
N ILE A 121 21.35 -0.87 -4.36
CA ILE A 121 22.20 -1.98 -4.82
C ILE A 121 23.65 -1.51 -4.82
N GLY A 122 24.45 -2.06 -3.90
CA GLY A 122 25.80 -1.56 -3.64
C GLY A 122 25.76 -0.12 -3.17
N ASP A 123 26.48 0.76 -3.88
CA ASP A 123 26.52 2.21 -3.60
C ASP A 123 25.49 3.01 -4.41
N LYS A 124 24.68 2.35 -5.25
CA LYS A 124 23.71 3.01 -6.12
C LYS A 124 22.31 3.00 -5.52
N ASN A 125 21.68 4.18 -5.47
CA ASN A 125 20.26 4.36 -5.17
C ASN A 125 19.52 4.62 -6.49
N TYR A 126 18.56 3.78 -6.84
CA TYR A 126 17.81 3.87 -8.10
C TYR A 126 16.61 4.83 -8.01
N PHE A 127 16.24 5.29 -6.82
CA PHE A 127 15.17 6.28 -6.62
C PHE A 127 15.71 7.72 -6.50
N GLU A 128 17.02 7.89 -6.30
CA GLU A 128 17.70 9.18 -6.33
C GLU A 128 18.43 9.31 -7.67
N ILE A 129 17.78 9.97 -8.65
CA ILE A 129 18.35 10.27 -9.98
C ILE A 129 18.97 11.67 -9.99
#